data_AF-A0A5C9BIL7-F1
#
_entry.id   AF-A0A5C9BIL7-F1
#
_cell.length_a   1.000
_cell.length_b   1.000
_cell.length_c   1.000
_cell.angle_alpha   90.00
_cell.angle_beta   90.00
_cell.angle_gamma   90.00
#
_symmetry.space_group_name_H-M   'P 1'
#
loop_
_entity.id
_entity.type
_entity.pdbx_description
1 polymer ?
#
loop_
_entity_poly.entity_id
_entity_poly.type
_entity_poly.pdbx_seq_one_letter_code
_entity_poly.pdbx_strand_id
1 'polypeptide(L)'
;MKLTNPEKLILIMLSEIYKKLDIQGGVDPKFVESAIFSDNTWGFEWKYSGIFPSASEPTPPEVTEVLNYLDMWEFIELAYSHLDEEGKKELASKIDSPFGKNFKFKGFDGNNEAEYIGITRFLVNDLDRFTHFKGREGLNSHMPVLGMYRRMYQVFEPLRRTLIDAPLSVDQLAAILKSAAYRSEGR
;
A
#
# COMPACT_ATOMS: atom_id res chain seq x y z
N MET A 1 -17.85 1.89 -3.71
CA MET A 1 -19.22 2.05 -3.17
C MET A 1 -19.21 3.04 -2.02
N LYS A 2 -20.25 3.90 -1.91
CA LYS A 2 -20.46 4.84 -0.79
C LYS A 2 -21.72 4.45 -0.02
N LEU A 3 -21.55 4.10 1.26
CA LEU A 3 -22.66 3.74 2.15
C LEU A 3 -23.10 4.91 3.02
N THR A 4 -24.41 5.05 3.21
CA THR A 4 -25.02 5.98 4.18
C THR A 4 -24.86 5.47 5.61
N ASN A 5 -24.96 6.36 6.60
CA ASN A 5 -24.86 5.97 8.01
C ASN A 5 -25.92 4.93 8.44
N PRO A 6 -27.21 5.03 8.02
CA PRO A 6 -28.18 3.98 8.30
C PRO A 6 -27.81 2.63 7.66
N GLU A 7 -27.31 2.61 6.42
CA GLU A 7 -26.86 1.37 5.77
C GLU A 7 -25.68 0.73 6.50
N LYS A 8 -24.70 1.55 6.94
CA LYS A 8 -23.59 1.08 7.77
C LYS A 8 -24.10 0.41 9.05
N LEU A 9 -25.01 1.06 9.78
CA LEU A 9 -25.59 0.51 11.01
C LEU A 9 -26.33 -0.82 10.77
N ILE A 10 -27.15 -0.88 9.71
CA ILE A 10 -27.89 -2.10 9.33
C ILE A 10 -26.92 -3.25 9.03
N LEU A 11 -25.89 -3.01 8.22
CA LEU A 11 -24.91 -4.04 7.84
C LEU A 11 -24.10 -4.54 9.05
N ILE A 12 -23.78 -3.67 10.01
CA ILE A 12 -23.13 -4.08 11.26
C ILE A 12 -24.05 -4.96 12.09
N MET A 13 -25.29 -4.53 12.34
CA MET A 13 -26.26 -5.34 13.09
C MET A 13 -26.51 -6.71 12.42
N LEU A 14 -26.59 -6.74 11.09
CA LEU A 14 -26.72 -7.98 10.32
C LEU A 14 -25.47 -8.86 10.45
N SER A 15 -24.27 -8.28 10.42
CA SER A 15 -23.00 -9.01 10.61
C SER A 15 -22.92 -9.62 12.01
N GLU A 16 -23.37 -8.90 13.04
CA GLU A 16 -23.48 -9.40 14.41
C GLU A 16 -24.45 -10.58 14.52
N ILE A 17 -25.63 -10.49 13.87
CA ILE A 17 -26.59 -11.59 13.78
C ILE A 17 -25.96 -12.78 13.04
N TYR A 18 -25.30 -12.56 11.90
CA TYR A 18 -24.64 -13.59 11.09
C TYR A 18 -23.63 -14.39 11.91
N LYS A 19 -22.78 -13.69 12.66
CA LYS A 19 -21.81 -14.30 13.60
C LYS A 19 -22.52 -15.02 14.75
N LYS A 20 -23.56 -14.43 15.33
CA LYS A 20 -24.25 -15.00 16.49
C LYS A 20 -24.99 -16.29 16.16
N LEU A 21 -25.53 -16.39 14.95
CA LEU A 21 -26.25 -17.56 14.45
C LEU A 21 -25.34 -18.56 13.71
N ASP A 22 -24.04 -18.28 13.61
CA ASP A 22 -23.05 -19.11 12.89
C ASP A 22 -23.45 -19.43 11.44
N ILE A 23 -23.97 -18.41 10.74
CA ILE A 23 -24.45 -18.58 9.37
C ILE A 23 -23.24 -18.76 8.43
N GLN A 24 -23.24 -19.86 7.69
CA GLN A 24 -22.28 -20.11 6.62
C GLN A 24 -22.87 -19.61 5.30
N GLY A 25 -22.23 -18.60 4.69
CA GLY A 25 -22.71 -18.00 3.46
C GLY A 25 -21.61 -17.32 2.66
N GLY A 26 -21.99 -16.71 1.53
CA GLY A 26 -21.05 -16.09 0.59
C GLY A 26 -20.46 -14.75 1.05
N VAL A 27 -20.90 -14.22 2.20
CA VAL A 27 -20.43 -12.95 2.75
C VAL A 27 -19.76 -13.21 4.09
N ASP A 28 -18.53 -12.72 4.23
CA ASP A 28 -17.75 -12.77 5.46
C ASP A 28 -18.11 -11.57 6.36
N PRO A 29 -18.78 -11.79 7.51
CA PRO A 29 -19.21 -10.70 8.40
C PRO A 29 -18.04 -9.97 9.04
N LYS A 30 -16.88 -10.62 9.23
CA LYS A 30 -15.69 -9.93 9.77
C LYS A 30 -15.15 -8.92 8.78
N PHE A 31 -15.15 -9.26 7.50
CA PHE A 31 -14.77 -8.34 6.46
C PHE A 31 -15.75 -7.16 6.33
N VAL A 32 -17.05 -7.40 6.49
CA VAL A 32 -18.06 -6.33 6.50
C VAL A 32 -17.79 -5.32 7.61
N GLU A 33 -17.56 -5.82 8.82
CA GLU A 33 -17.21 -4.96 9.95
C GLU A 33 -15.92 -4.19 9.72
N SER A 34 -14.86 -4.88 9.27
CA SER A 34 -13.57 -4.26 8.99
C SER A 34 -13.68 -3.12 7.97
N ALA A 35 -14.31 -3.39 6.82
CA ALA A 35 -14.49 -2.41 5.75
C ALA A 35 -15.32 -1.19 6.19
N ILE A 36 -16.32 -1.36 7.05
CA ILE A 36 -17.13 -0.26 7.58
C ILE A 36 -16.34 0.53 8.63
N PHE A 37 -15.69 -0.13 9.59
CA PHE A 37 -14.96 0.52 10.67
C PHE A 37 -13.70 1.25 10.19
N SER A 38 -13.08 0.79 9.11
CA SER A 38 -11.94 1.46 8.49
C SER A 38 -12.33 2.45 7.40
N ASP A 39 -13.63 2.67 7.17
CA ASP A 39 -14.18 3.47 6.06
C ASP A 39 -13.73 3.04 4.65
N ASN A 40 -13.30 1.78 4.47
CA ASN A 40 -12.84 1.22 3.20
C ASN A 40 -13.95 0.42 2.49
N THR A 41 -15.15 0.99 2.44
CA THR A 41 -16.34 0.30 1.88
C THR A 41 -16.25 0.02 0.37
N TRP A 42 -15.32 0.67 -0.34
CA TRP A 42 -14.93 0.30 -1.71
C TRP A 42 -14.42 -1.16 -1.80
N GLY A 43 -13.87 -1.71 -0.72
CA GLY A 43 -13.39 -3.09 -0.66
C GLY A 43 -14.48 -4.15 -0.90
N PHE A 44 -15.75 -3.80 -0.69
CA PHE A 44 -16.87 -4.70 -0.99
C PHE A 44 -16.93 -5.10 -2.46
N GLU A 45 -16.75 -4.13 -3.35
CA GLU A 45 -16.81 -4.37 -4.80
C GLU A 45 -15.61 -5.18 -5.28
N TRP A 46 -14.48 -5.08 -4.56
CA TRP A 46 -13.27 -5.82 -4.90
C TRP A 46 -13.31 -7.26 -4.38
N LYS A 47 -13.83 -7.48 -3.16
CA LYS A 47 -13.92 -8.83 -2.56
C LYS A 47 -15.08 -9.63 -3.14
N TYR A 48 -16.23 -8.99 -3.35
CA TYR A 48 -17.47 -9.65 -3.74
C TYR A 48 -17.87 -9.33 -5.18
N SER A 49 -16.95 -9.51 -6.14
CA SER A 49 -17.21 -9.24 -7.56
C SER A 49 -18.37 -10.05 -8.15
N GLY A 50 -18.71 -11.21 -7.56
CA GLY A 50 -19.89 -11.99 -7.93
C GLY A 50 -21.22 -11.35 -7.52
N ILE A 51 -21.20 -10.45 -6.52
CA ILE A 51 -22.36 -9.66 -6.08
C ILE A 51 -22.35 -8.29 -6.77
N PHE A 52 -21.16 -7.70 -6.93
CA PHE A 52 -20.94 -6.40 -7.54
C PHE A 52 -20.11 -6.58 -8.82
N PRO A 53 -20.75 -6.86 -9.98
CA PRO A 53 -20.03 -7.20 -11.22
C PRO A 53 -19.21 -6.05 -11.80
N SER A 54 -19.48 -4.82 -11.37
CA SER A 54 -18.75 -3.62 -11.76
C SER A 54 -18.65 -2.65 -10.59
N ALA A 55 -17.57 -1.90 -10.53
CA ALA A 55 -17.43 -0.81 -9.56
C ALA A 55 -18.47 0.29 -9.84
N SER A 56 -19.22 0.68 -8.83
CA SER A 56 -20.20 1.79 -8.90
C SER A 56 -19.52 3.15 -8.93
N GLU A 57 -18.32 3.25 -8.37
CA GLU A 57 -17.57 4.49 -8.18
C GLU A 57 -16.10 4.27 -8.56
N PRO A 58 -15.35 5.32 -8.96
CA PRO A 58 -13.93 5.21 -9.16
C PRO A 58 -13.20 4.86 -7.86
N THR A 59 -12.06 4.18 -7.98
CA THR A 59 -11.16 3.94 -6.84
C THR A 59 -10.73 5.28 -6.22
N PRO A 60 -10.80 5.44 -4.88
CA PRO A 60 -10.36 6.67 -4.23
C PRO A 60 -8.89 7.01 -4.58
N PRO A 61 -8.54 8.30 -4.73
CA PRO A 61 -7.18 8.72 -5.05
C PRO A 61 -6.12 8.19 -4.07
N GLU A 62 -6.41 8.21 -2.78
CA GLU A 62 -5.53 7.76 -1.70
C GLU A 62 -5.28 6.25 -1.79
N VAL A 63 -6.30 5.48 -2.15
CA VAL A 63 -6.18 4.03 -2.40
C VAL A 63 -5.26 3.80 -3.59
N THR A 64 -5.41 4.58 -4.67
CA THR A 64 -4.54 4.51 -5.84
C THR A 64 -3.09 4.85 -5.49
N GLU A 65 -2.85 5.89 -4.69
CA GLU A 65 -1.50 6.25 -4.21
C GLU A 65 -0.89 5.12 -3.35
N VAL A 66 -1.64 4.54 -2.42
CA VAL A 66 -1.15 3.41 -1.61
C VAL A 66 -0.79 2.22 -2.49
N LEU A 67 -1.66 1.83 -3.44
CA LEU A 67 -1.36 0.74 -4.39
C LEU A 67 -0.04 0.99 -5.13
N ASN A 68 0.13 2.21 -5.65
CA ASN A 68 1.32 2.63 -6.39
C ASN A 68 2.59 2.57 -5.53
N TYR A 69 2.50 2.97 -4.26
CA TYR A 69 3.64 2.92 -3.35
C TYR A 69 3.98 1.50 -2.92
N LEU A 70 2.98 0.65 -2.63
CA LEU A 70 3.20 -0.75 -2.29
C LEU A 70 3.87 -1.51 -3.44
N ASP A 71 3.39 -1.29 -4.67
CA ASP A 71 3.99 -1.86 -5.88
C ASP A 71 5.44 -1.40 -6.04
N MET A 72 5.69 -0.09 -6.01
CA MET A 72 7.05 0.45 -6.09
C MET A 72 7.98 -0.16 -5.02
N TRP A 73 7.52 -0.26 -3.78
CA TRP A 73 8.33 -0.81 -2.69
C TRP A 73 8.58 -2.31 -2.82
N GLU A 74 7.63 -3.07 -3.39
CA GLU A 74 7.83 -4.48 -3.70
C GLU A 74 8.95 -4.65 -4.72
N PHE A 75 8.95 -3.86 -5.80
CA PHE A 75 10.04 -3.85 -6.79
C PHE A 75 11.39 -3.43 -6.19
N ILE A 76 11.42 -2.39 -5.34
CA ILE A 76 12.64 -1.92 -4.67
C ILE A 76 13.23 -3.03 -3.79
N GLU A 77 12.40 -3.63 -2.93
CA GLU A 77 12.85 -4.67 -2.00
C GLU A 77 13.28 -5.94 -2.71
N LEU A 78 12.54 -6.34 -3.75
CA LEU A 78 12.88 -7.48 -4.58
C LEU A 78 14.21 -7.25 -5.32
N ALA A 79 14.39 -6.10 -5.96
CA ALA A 79 15.64 -5.80 -6.65
C ALA A 79 16.83 -5.77 -5.69
N TYR A 80 16.67 -5.14 -4.52
CA TYR A 80 17.73 -5.08 -3.51
C TYR A 80 18.10 -6.46 -2.95
N SER A 81 17.13 -7.37 -2.79
CA SER A 81 17.40 -8.73 -2.27
C SER A 81 18.17 -9.61 -3.26
N HIS A 82 18.10 -9.30 -4.56
CA HIS A 82 18.83 -10.01 -5.62
C HIS A 82 20.24 -9.46 -5.88
N LEU A 83 20.62 -8.32 -5.29
CA LEU A 83 21.97 -7.78 -5.43
C LEU A 83 22.98 -8.64 -4.65
N ASP A 84 24.13 -8.89 -5.28
CA ASP A 84 25.33 -9.41 -4.63
C ASP A 84 26.04 -8.32 -3.82
N GLU A 85 27.15 -8.66 -3.18
CA GLU A 85 27.88 -7.74 -2.31
C GLU A 85 28.52 -6.59 -3.10
N GLU A 86 28.97 -6.85 -4.33
CA GLU A 86 29.46 -5.84 -5.27
C GLU A 86 28.35 -4.85 -5.64
N GLY A 87 27.17 -5.34 -6.04
CA GLY A 87 26.01 -4.52 -6.39
C GLY A 87 25.49 -3.69 -5.21
N LYS A 88 25.50 -4.24 -3.99
CA LYS A 88 25.16 -3.48 -2.77
C LYS A 88 26.17 -2.38 -2.47
N LYS A 89 27.48 -2.64 -2.64
CA LYS A 89 28.53 -1.62 -2.48
C LYS A 89 28.41 -0.55 -3.54
N GLU A 90 28.15 -0.94 -4.79
CA GLU A 90 27.92 -0.01 -5.88
C GLU A 90 26.72 0.89 -5.56
N LEU A 91 25.58 0.32 -5.18
CA LEU A 91 24.39 1.07 -4.78
C LEU A 91 24.70 2.05 -3.65
N ALA A 92 25.37 1.58 -2.59
CA ALA A 92 25.75 2.39 -1.44
C ALA A 92 26.69 3.54 -1.83
N SER A 93 27.57 3.35 -2.81
CA SER A 93 28.45 4.42 -3.31
C SER A 93 27.68 5.47 -4.11
N LYS A 94 26.53 5.11 -4.70
CA LYS A 94 25.72 6.02 -5.50
C LYS A 94 24.79 6.87 -4.65
N ILE A 95 24.35 6.42 -3.47
CA ILE A 95 23.28 7.06 -2.69
C ILE A 95 23.75 7.60 -1.33
N ASP A 96 23.56 8.89 -1.10
CA ASP A 96 23.57 9.48 0.24
C ASP A 96 22.14 9.42 0.80
N SER A 97 21.68 8.20 1.10
CA SER A 97 20.27 7.98 1.37
C SER A 97 19.90 8.23 2.85
N PRO A 98 18.81 8.96 3.13
CA PRO A 98 18.26 9.07 4.49
C PRO A 98 17.72 7.73 5.04
N PHE A 99 17.60 6.69 4.20
CA PHE A 99 17.13 5.36 4.59
C PHE A 99 18.23 4.48 5.22
N GLY A 100 19.49 4.92 5.22
CA GLY A 100 20.62 4.11 5.65
C GLY A 100 20.86 2.93 4.70
N LYS A 101 21.18 1.75 5.26
CA LYS A 101 21.47 0.51 4.49
C LYS A 101 20.29 -0.46 4.40
N ASN A 102 19.09 -0.06 4.82
CA ASN A 102 17.92 -0.94 4.88
C ASN A 102 16.76 -0.35 4.08
N PHE A 103 16.67 -0.70 2.80
CA PHE A 103 15.59 -0.28 1.90
C PHE A 103 14.38 -1.16 2.10
N LYS A 104 13.61 -0.87 3.15
CA LYS A 104 12.32 -1.53 3.41
C LYS A 104 11.22 -0.50 3.54
N PHE A 105 10.03 -0.86 3.05
CA PHE A 105 8.82 -0.12 3.29
C PHE A 105 8.50 -0.06 4.79
N LYS A 106 8.44 1.17 5.33
CA LYS A 106 8.18 1.44 6.76
C LYS A 106 6.73 1.82 7.04
N GLY A 107 5.88 1.93 6.02
CA GLY A 107 4.52 2.46 6.16
C GLY A 107 4.47 3.98 6.08
N PHE A 108 3.57 4.60 6.84
CA PHE A 108 3.26 6.03 6.79
C PHE A 108 3.25 6.66 8.18
N ASP A 109 3.18 7.98 8.28
CA ASP A 109 3.15 8.67 9.56
C ASP A 109 1.82 8.45 10.28
N GLY A 110 1.86 7.82 11.47
CA GLY A 110 0.66 7.57 12.27
C GLY A 110 -0.10 8.82 12.70
N ASN A 111 0.55 9.99 12.75
CA ASN A 111 -0.09 11.22 13.20
C ASN A 111 -0.72 12.04 12.05
N ASN A 112 -0.06 12.07 10.89
CA ASN A 112 -0.43 12.93 9.77
C ASN A 112 -0.95 12.16 8.54
N GLU A 113 -0.70 10.85 8.47
CA GLU A 113 -0.95 10.00 7.30
C GLU A 113 -1.70 8.71 7.71
N ALA A 114 -2.46 8.76 8.80
CA ALA A 114 -3.15 7.61 9.39
C ALA A 114 -4.11 6.90 8.41
N GLU A 115 -4.74 7.67 7.50
CA GLU A 115 -5.59 7.13 6.44
C GLU A 115 -4.83 6.15 5.53
N TYR A 116 -3.59 6.50 5.15
CA TYR A 116 -2.74 5.64 4.31
C TYR A 116 -2.34 4.36 5.04
N ILE A 117 -2.11 4.43 6.36
CA ILE A 117 -1.90 3.24 7.20
C ILE A 117 -3.16 2.36 7.18
N GLY A 118 -4.34 2.96 7.36
CA GLY A 118 -5.62 2.26 7.35
C GLY A 118 -5.86 1.52 6.03
N ILE A 119 -5.71 2.22 4.90
CA ILE A 119 -5.82 1.63 3.56
C ILE A 119 -4.80 0.51 3.36
N THR A 120 -3.54 0.72 3.76
CA THR A 120 -2.49 -0.30 3.62
C THR A 120 -2.82 -1.57 4.40
N ARG A 121 -3.23 -1.42 5.66
CA ARG A 121 -3.63 -2.57 6.49
C ARG A 121 -4.82 -3.29 5.88
N PHE A 122 -5.80 -2.55 5.37
CA PHE A 122 -6.99 -3.13 4.74
C PHE A 122 -6.64 -3.92 3.47
N LEU A 123 -5.79 -3.37 2.60
CA LEU A 123 -5.29 -4.08 1.43
C LEU A 123 -4.54 -5.36 1.80
N VAL A 124 -3.63 -5.26 2.77
CA VAL A 124 -2.71 -6.35 3.14
C VAL A 124 -3.38 -7.45 3.95
N ASN A 125 -4.22 -7.10 4.92
CA ASN A 125 -4.76 -8.04 5.90
C ASN A 125 -6.20 -8.48 5.59
N ASP A 126 -7.03 -7.60 5.02
CA ASP A 126 -8.46 -7.89 4.79
C ASP A 126 -8.75 -8.36 3.36
N LEU A 127 -7.98 -7.85 2.38
CA LEU A 127 -8.10 -8.18 0.95
C LEU A 127 -7.02 -9.14 0.43
N ASP A 128 -6.07 -9.52 1.27
CA ASP A 128 -4.94 -10.39 0.90
C ASP A 128 -4.16 -9.91 -0.33
N ARG A 129 -4.02 -8.59 -0.50
CA ARG A 129 -3.21 -7.95 -1.55
C ARG A 129 -1.83 -7.58 -1.01
N PHE A 130 -0.80 -7.59 -1.86
CA PHE A 130 0.58 -7.30 -1.46
C PHE A 130 1.01 -8.06 -0.20
N THR A 131 0.81 -9.38 -0.21
CA THR A 131 1.05 -10.24 0.95
C THR A 131 2.52 -10.26 1.39
N HIS A 132 3.45 -9.80 0.56
CA HIS A 132 4.85 -9.51 0.91
C HIS A 132 5.00 -8.55 2.11
N PHE A 133 4.00 -7.68 2.35
CA PHE A 133 3.99 -6.76 3.48
C PHE A 133 3.23 -7.28 4.71
N LYS A 134 2.66 -8.50 4.67
CA LYS A 134 1.97 -9.09 5.83
C LYS A 134 2.91 -9.27 7.01
N GLY A 135 2.38 -9.09 8.22
CA GLY A 135 3.12 -9.27 9.46
C GLY A 135 4.14 -8.17 9.78
N ARG A 136 4.21 -7.09 9.00
CA ARG A 136 5.04 -5.93 9.35
C ARG A 136 4.42 -5.17 10.52
N GLU A 137 5.19 -5.01 11.58
CA GLU A 137 4.75 -4.30 12.77
C GLU A 137 4.58 -2.80 12.51
N GLY A 138 3.47 -2.25 13.00
CA GLY A 138 3.20 -0.81 13.06
C GLY A 138 2.81 -0.14 11.75
N LEU A 139 3.51 -0.41 10.63
CA LEU A 139 3.47 0.39 9.41
C LEU A 139 3.50 1.91 9.71
N ASN A 140 4.22 2.28 10.76
CA ASN A 140 4.33 3.64 11.24
C ASN A 140 5.76 4.12 10.97
N SER A 141 5.92 5.05 10.03
CA SER A 141 7.21 5.65 9.70
C SER A 141 7.72 6.59 10.80
N HIS A 142 6.85 7.02 11.72
CA HIS A 142 7.10 8.05 12.74
C HIS A 142 7.54 9.43 12.19
N MET A 143 7.39 9.64 10.87
CA MET A 143 7.70 10.89 10.19
C MET A 143 6.90 10.97 8.88
N PRO A 144 6.45 12.16 8.43
CA PRO A 144 5.76 12.30 7.15
C PRO A 144 6.60 11.77 5.98
N VAL A 145 6.03 10.87 5.18
CA VAL A 145 6.72 10.21 4.06
C VAL A 145 6.02 10.39 2.71
N LEU A 146 4.78 10.88 2.65
CA LEU A 146 4.04 10.98 1.39
C LEU A 146 4.76 11.81 0.34
N GLY A 147 5.27 12.99 0.72
CA GLY A 147 6.02 13.83 -0.21
C GLY A 147 7.25 13.13 -0.80
N MET A 148 7.89 12.26 0.00
CA MET A 148 9.03 11.45 -0.42
C MET A 148 8.60 10.30 -1.34
N TYR A 149 7.55 9.56 -0.98
CA TYR A 149 7.02 8.47 -1.82
C TYR A 149 6.50 8.99 -3.17
N ARG A 150 5.88 10.17 -3.22
CA ARG A 150 5.48 10.81 -4.48
C ARG A 150 6.67 11.05 -5.42
N ARG A 151 7.77 11.61 -4.91
CA ARG A 151 8.99 11.85 -5.72
C ARG A 151 9.64 10.55 -6.20
N MET A 152 9.66 9.53 -5.35
CA MET A 152 10.14 8.20 -5.72
C MET A 152 9.26 7.60 -6.83
N TYR A 153 7.95 7.68 -6.67
CA TYR A 153 6.99 7.13 -7.62
C TYR A 153 7.06 7.80 -9.00
N GLN A 154 7.27 9.11 -9.06
CA GLN A 154 7.46 9.83 -10.33
C GLN A 154 8.64 9.31 -11.16
N VAL A 155 9.69 8.80 -10.50
CA VAL A 155 10.84 8.17 -11.16
C VAL A 155 10.53 6.71 -11.51
N PHE A 156 9.84 6.00 -10.63
CA PHE A 156 9.51 4.59 -10.80
C PHE A 156 8.46 4.33 -11.89
N GLU A 157 7.41 5.13 -11.97
CA GLU A 157 6.27 4.93 -12.88
C GLU A 157 6.67 4.72 -14.35
N PRO A 158 7.54 5.55 -14.98
CA PRO A 158 7.97 5.32 -16.35
C PRO A 158 8.85 4.05 -16.48
N LEU A 159 9.61 3.69 -15.44
CA LEU A 159 10.42 2.47 -15.41
C LEU A 159 9.55 1.23 -15.29
N ARG A 160 8.43 1.29 -14.56
CA ARG A 160 7.54 0.15 -14.32
C ARG A 160 7.15 -0.60 -15.60
N ARG A 161 6.93 0.14 -16.69
CA ARG A 161 6.55 -0.44 -18.00
C ARG A 161 7.65 -1.27 -18.65
N THR A 162 8.91 -1.07 -18.27
CA THR A 162 10.06 -1.79 -18.83
C THR A 162 10.50 -2.98 -17.97
N LEU A 163 9.90 -3.17 -16.79
CA LEU A 163 10.26 -4.22 -15.81
C LEU A 163 9.45 -5.51 -15.95
N ILE A 164 8.89 -5.78 -17.14
CA ILE A 164 8.05 -6.97 -17.39
C ILE A 164 8.86 -8.27 -17.21
N ASP A 165 10.14 -8.27 -17.61
CA ASP A 165 11.00 -9.45 -17.65
C ASP A 165 12.34 -9.28 -16.88
N ALA A 166 12.53 -8.18 -16.15
CA ALA A 166 13.79 -7.91 -15.46
C ALA A 166 13.59 -7.12 -14.14
N PRO A 167 14.35 -7.44 -13.08
CA PRO A 167 14.38 -6.62 -11.87
C PRO A 167 15.02 -5.25 -12.16
N LEU A 168 14.81 -4.28 -11.26
CA LEU A 168 15.49 -2.99 -11.33
C LEU A 168 17.00 -3.18 -11.33
N SER A 169 17.70 -2.52 -12.25
CA SER A 169 19.17 -2.44 -12.21
C SER A 169 19.63 -1.59 -11.01
N VAL A 170 20.91 -1.72 -10.63
CA VAL A 170 21.52 -0.88 -9.59
C VAL A 170 21.34 0.61 -9.89
N ASP A 171 21.45 1.02 -11.16
CA ASP A 171 21.27 2.40 -11.59
C ASP A 171 19.82 2.88 -11.44
N GLN A 172 18.86 2.07 -11.85
CA GLN A 172 17.44 2.40 -11.72
C GLN A 172 17.03 2.47 -10.25
N LEU A 173 17.48 1.51 -9.44
CA LEU A 173 17.26 1.49 -8.00
C LEU A 173 17.88 2.74 -7.33
N ALA A 174 19.10 3.09 -7.69
CA ALA A 174 19.76 4.29 -7.20
C ALA A 174 19.00 5.57 -7.61
N ALA A 175 18.49 5.64 -8.84
CA ALA A 175 17.73 6.79 -9.33
C ALA A 175 16.44 7.02 -8.51
N ILE A 176 15.69 5.95 -8.23
CA ILE A 176 14.47 6.00 -7.41
C ILE A 176 14.82 6.41 -5.97
N LEU A 177 15.81 5.77 -5.35
CA LEU A 177 16.18 6.05 -3.95
C LEU A 177 16.75 7.47 -3.76
N LYS A 178 17.39 8.05 -4.78
CA LYS A 178 17.89 9.43 -4.75
C LYS A 178 16.78 10.47 -4.74
N SER A 179 15.68 10.24 -5.45
CA SER A 179 14.59 11.21 -5.51
C SER A 179 13.81 11.32 -4.18
N ALA A 180 14.04 10.37 -3.27
CA ALA A 180 13.54 10.45 -1.90
C ALA A 180 14.06 11.69 -1.16
N ALA A 181 15.32 12.10 -1.40
CA ALA A 181 15.89 13.27 -0.76
C ALA A 181 15.17 14.55 -1.22
N TYR A 182 14.90 15.46 -0.27
CA TYR A 182 14.41 16.79 -0.60
C TYR A 182 15.59 17.60 -1.18
N ARG A 183 15.58 17.87 -2.48
CA ARG A 183 16.38 18.99 -3.01
C ARG A 183 15.55 20.24 -2.83
N SER A 184 15.94 21.09 -1.88
CA SER A 184 15.50 22.49 -1.95
C SER A 184 16.09 23.05 -3.24
N GLU A 185 15.29 23.18 -4.29
CA GLU A 185 15.65 24.10 -5.35
C GLU A 185 15.77 25.47 -4.68
N GLY A 186 17.01 25.98 -4.67
CA GLY A 186 17.33 27.25 -4.05
C GLY A 186 16.41 28.33 -4.60
N ARG A 187 15.82 29.10 -3.68
CA ARG A 187 15.20 30.38 -4.01
C ARG A 187 16.24 31.33 -4.59
#